data_AF-A0A401IJL0-F1
#
_entry.id   AF-A0A401IJL0-F1
#
_cell.length_a   1.000
_cell.length_b   1.000
_cell.length_c   1.000
_cell.angle_alpha   90.00
_cell.angle_beta   90.00
_cell.angle_gamma   90.00
#
_symmetry.space_group_name_H-M   'P 1'
#
loop_
_entity.id
_entity.type
_entity.pdbx_description
1 polymer ?
#
loop_
_entity_poly.entity_id
_entity_poly.type
_entity_poly.pdbx_seq_one_letter_code
_entity_poly.pdbx_strand_id
1 'polypeptide(L)'
;MAVPTGKKTNSWQYSIIKHRRRLERQLEDSPSLRTYLTIRFNYCYEYARKEAAAETELNLNIFPKICPFTLENVLNPDYLR
;
A
#
# COMPACT_ATOMS: atom_id res chain seq x y z
N MET A 1 11.29 -20.96 12.89
CA MET A 1 10.06 -20.66 12.12
C MET A 1 10.50 -19.99 10.83
N ALA A 2 10.35 -20.68 9.70
CA ALA A 2 10.71 -20.14 8.39
C ALA A 2 9.60 -19.19 7.92
N VAL A 3 9.93 -17.91 7.74
CA VAL A 3 9.05 -16.97 7.03
C VAL A 3 8.94 -17.48 5.59
N PRO A 4 7.73 -17.71 5.05
CA PRO A 4 7.60 -18.11 3.66
C PRO A 4 8.08 -16.93 2.80
N THR A 5 9.23 -17.09 2.15
CA THR A 5 9.69 -16.17 1.11
C THR A 5 8.83 -16.40 -0.13
N GLY A 6 7.61 -15.86 -0.08
CA GLY A 6 6.69 -15.84 -1.22
C GLY A 6 7.40 -15.26 -2.42
N LYS A 7 7.27 -15.94 -3.57
CA LYS A 7 7.89 -15.53 -4.83
C LYS A 7 7.62 -14.05 -5.05
N LYS A 8 8.67 -13.21 -5.01
CA LYS A 8 8.60 -11.86 -5.54
C LYS A 8 8.48 -11.98 -7.06
N THR A 9 7.30 -12.30 -7.55
CA THR A 9 7.03 -12.31 -8.99
C THR A 9 7.08 -10.88 -9.48
N ASN A 10 7.73 -10.62 -10.62
CA ASN A 10 7.81 -9.28 -11.21
C ASN A 10 6.42 -8.60 -11.39
N SER A 11 5.33 -9.37 -11.33
CA SER A 11 3.94 -8.91 -11.43
C SER A 11 3.46 -8.01 -10.29
N TRP A 12 3.88 -8.22 -9.04
CA TRP A 12 3.41 -7.39 -7.92
C TRP A 12 4.11 -6.02 -7.92
N GLN A 13 5.43 -6.00 -8.18
CA GLN A 13 6.19 -4.74 -8.32
C GLN A 13 5.66 -3.90 -9.48
N TYR A 14 5.40 -4.52 -10.63
CA TYR A 14 4.78 -3.82 -11.76
C TYR A 14 3.40 -3.26 -11.41
N SER A 15 2.58 -4.02 -10.67
CA SER A 15 1.27 -3.56 -10.22
C SER A 15 1.40 -2.35 -9.29
N ILE A 16 2.32 -2.34 -8.34
CA ILE A 16 2.56 -1.19 -7.46
C ILE A 16 2.96 0.04 -8.27
N ILE A 17 3.93 -0.09 -9.19
CA ILE A 17 4.37 1.01 -10.06
C ILE A 17 3.20 1.57 -10.88
N LYS A 18 2.36 0.70 -11.45
CA LYS A 18 1.19 1.10 -12.23
C LYS A 18 0.16 1.87 -11.39
N HIS A 19 -0.11 1.43 -10.16
CA HIS A 19 -1.05 2.12 -9.27
C HIS A 19 -0.50 3.46 -8.78
N ARG A 20 0.80 3.56 -8.46
CA ARG A 20 1.44 4.84 -8.11
C ARG A 20 1.32 5.87 -9.23
N ARG A 21 1.63 5.49 -10.48
CA ARG A 21 1.46 6.38 -11.66
C ARG A 21 0.02 6.83 -11.88
N ARG A 22 -0.96 5.99 -11.50
CA ARG A 22 -2.38 6.37 -11.56
C ARG A 22 -2.72 7.40 -10.50
N LEU A 23 -2.26 7.18 -9.26
CA LEU A 23 -2.44 8.13 -8.17
C LEU A 23 -1.78 9.47 -8.49
N GLU A 24 -0.56 9.46 -9.01
CA GLU A 24 0.17 10.67 -9.41
C GLU A 24 -0.64 11.52 -10.40
N ARG A 25 -1.11 10.92 -11.51
CA ARG A 25 -1.96 11.62 -12.48
C ARG A 25 -3.26 12.16 -11.87
N GLN A 26 -3.92 11.40 -11.00
CA GLN A 26 -5.12 11.87 -10.32
C GLN A 26 -4.84 13.07 -9.40
N LEU A 27 -3.66 13.11 -8.77
CA LEU A 27 -3.23 14.23 -7.94
C LEU A 27 -2.79 15.46 -8.76
N GLU A 28 -2.27 15.25 -9.98
CA GLU A 28 -2.00 16.32 -10.95
C GLU A 28 -3.31 16.95 -11.42
N ASP A 29 -4.29 16.12 -11.82
CA ASP A 29 -5.60 16.56 -12.28
C ASP A 29 -6.43 17.22 -11.15
N SER A 30 -6.17 16.87 -9.89
CA SER A 30 -6.91 17.39 -8.75
C SER A 30 -6.03 17.47 -7.48
N PRO A 31 -5.26 18.56 -7.31
CA PRO A 31 -4.36 18.73 -6.17
C PRO A 31 -5.04 18.70 -4.80
N SER A 32 -6.33 19.07 -4.74
CA SER A 32 -7.15 19.02 -3.51
C SER A 32 -7.31 17.59 -2.96
N LEU A 33 -7.13 16.56 -3.79
CA LEU A 33 -7.17 15.16 -3.37
C LEU A 33 -6.00 14.80 -2.43
N ARG A 34 -4.91 15.58 -2.40
CA ARG A 34 -3.80 15.35 -1.45
C ARG A 34 -4.26 15.43 0.01
N THR A 35 -5.11 16.41 0.31
CA THR A 35 -5.71 16.55 1.65
C THR A 35 -6.63 15.37 1.96
N TYR A 36 -7.43 14.93 0.98
CA TYR A 36 -8.31 13.78 1.14
C TYR A 36 -7.53 12.49 1.44
N LEU A 37 -6.44 12.23 0.71
CA LEU A 37 -5.57 11.08 0.97
C LEU A 37 -5.01 11.09 2.38
N THR A 38 -4.56 12.25 2.86
CA THR A 38 -4.02 12.39 4.23
C THR A 38 -5.05 11.99 5.29
N ILE A 39 -6.31 12.40 5.11
CA ILE A 39 -7.41 12.06 6.02
C ILE A 39 -7.75 10.56 5.96
N ARG A 40 -7.72 9.96 4.76
CA ARG A 40 -8.19 8.59 4.54
C ARG A 40 -7.10 7.52 4.60
N PHE A 41 -5.83 7.90 4.67
CA PHE A 41 -4.70 6.97 4.59
C PHE A 41 -4.77 5.84 5.62
N ASN A 42 -5.03 6.17 6.88
CA ASN A 42 -5.15 5.18 7.95
C ASN A 42 -6.34 4.22 7.73
N TYR A 43 -7.45 4.74 7.19
CA TYR A 43 -8.61 3.93 6.83
C TYR A 43 -8.23 2.95 5.71
N CYS A 44 -7.60 3.42 4.64
CA CYS A 44 -7.12 2.56 3.55
C CYS A 44 -6.17 1.46 4.05
N TYR A 45 -5.27 1.78 4.98
CA TYR A 45 -4.39 0.78 5.58
C TYR A 45 -5.16 -0.29 6.37
N GLU A 46 -6.20 0.08 7.12
CA GLU A 46 -7.01 -0.89 7.84
C GLU A 46 -7.68 -1.90 6.91
N TYR A 47 -8.17 -1.46 5.74
CA TYR A 47 -8.69 -2.36 4.72
C TYR A 47 -7.58 -3.25 4.14
N ALA A 48 -6.44 -2.65 3.77
CA ALA A 48 -5.31 -3.40 3.22
C ALA A 48 -4.82 -4.50 4.19
N ARG A 49 -4.84 -4.25 5.51
CA ARG A 49 -4.54 -5.27 6.53
C ARG A 49 -5.54 -6.43 6.50
N LYS A 50 -6.84 -6.14 6.39
CA LYS A 50 -7.90 -7.16 6.35
C LYS A 50 -7.82 -7.98 5.07
N GLU A 51 -7.59 -7.33 3.94
CA GLU A 51 -7.40 -7.99 2.64
C GLU A 51 -6.15 -8.88 2.64
N ALA A 52 -5.02 -8.38 3.15
CA ALA A 52 -3.79 -9.17 3.25
C ALA A 52 -3.95 -10.37 4.18
N ALA A 53 -4.65 -10.21 5.32
CA ALA A 53 -4.96 -11.32 6.21
C ALA A 53 -5.85 -12.37 5.53
N ALA A 54 -6.86 -11.94 4.75
CA ALA A 54 -7.72 -12.85 4.02
C ALA A 54 -6.98 -13.59 2.89
N GLU A 55 -6.13 -12.90 2.12
CA GLU A 55 -5.37 -13.49 1.01
C GLU A 55 -4.30 -14.47 1.49
N THR A 56 -3.64 -14.18 2.60
CA THR A 56 -2.55 -15.00 3.14
C THR A 56 -3.02 -16.07 4.14
N GLU A 57 -4.31 -16.07 4.49
CA GLU A 57 -4.90 -16.90 5.55
C GLU A 57 -4.20 -16.74 6.91
N LEU A 58 -3.48 -15.63 7.11
CA LEU A 58 -2.78 -15.31 8.35
C LEU A 58 -3.70 -14.52 9.30
N ASN A 59 -3.48 -14.68 10.61
CA ASN A 59 -4.23 -13.93 11.60
C ASN A 59 -3.96 -12.41 11.45
N LEU A 60 -5.02 -11.60 11.49
CA LEU A 60 -4.95 -10.13 11.37
C LEU A 60 -3.96 -9.48 12.37
N ASN A 61 -3.75 -10.10 13.54
CA ASN A 61 -2.84 -9.60 14.57
C ASN A 61 -1.35 -9.69 14.17
N ILE A 62 -1.01 -10.45 13.12
CA ILE A 62 0.34 -10.51 12.56
C ILE A 62 0.67 -9.19 11.83
N PHE A 63 -0.34 -8.49 11.31
CA PHE A 63 -0.15 -7.22 10.61
C PHE A 63 -0.20 -6.06 11.61
N PRO A 64 0.75 -5.09 11.55
CA PRO A 64 0.79 -3.95 12.46
C PRO A 64 -0.53 -3.19 12.51
N LYS A 65 -1.02 -2.82 13.71
CA LYS A 65 -2.28 -2.05 13.84
C LYS A 65 -2.15 -0.62 13.30
N ILE A 66 -0.95 -0.05 13.42
CA ILE A 66 -0.60 1.28 12.91
C ILE A 66 0.18 1.11 11.61
N CYS A 67 -0.13 1.92 10.60
CA CYS A 67 0.57 1.87 9.32
C CYS A 67 2.07 2.14 9.53
N PRO A 68 2.96 1.23 9.12
CA PRO A 68 4.41 1.46 9.21
C PRO A 68 4.93 2.37 8.09
N PHE A 69 4.08 2.76 7.14
CA PHE A 69 4.42 3.59 6.01
C PHE A 69 3.84 4.99 6.16
N THR A 70 4.55 6.00 5.68
CA THR A 70 4.01 7.35 5.52
C THR A 70 3.34 7.49 4.15
N LEU A 71 2.48 8.50 3.99
CA LEU A 71 1.90 8.80 2.68
C LEU A 71 2.99 9.12 1.65
N GLU A 72 4.05 9.81 2.06
CA GLU A 72 5.23 10.10 1.23
C GLU A 72 5.91 8.81 0.73
N ASN A 73 6.10 7.83 1.61
CA ASN A 73 6.65 6.52 1.22
C ASN A 73 5.77 5.82 0.18
N VAL A 74 4.45 5.86 0.35
CA VAL A 74 3.52 5.17 -0.57
C VAL A 74 3.45 5.85 -1.93
N LEU A 75 3.54 7.19 -1.98
CA LEU A 75 3.53 7.97 -3.21
C LEU A 75 4.90 8.01 -3.91
N ASN A 76 6.00 7.76 -3.20
CA ASN A 76 7.34 7.78 -3.79
C ASN A 76 7.53 6.62 -4.78
N PRO A 77 7.81 6.91 -6.08
CA PRO A 77 8.00 5.87 -7.10
C PRO A 77 9.20 4.96 -6.84
N ASP A 78 10.19 5.42 -6.08
CA ASP A 78 11.42 4.68 -5.75
C ASP A 78 11.34 3.90 -4.44
N TYR A 79 10.22 4.00 -3.71
CA TYR A 79 10.05 3.27 -2.46
C TYR A 79 9.73 1.78 -2.70
N LEU A 80 10.45 0.88 -2.04
CA LEU A 80 10.32 -0.59 -2.17
C LEU A 80 10.57 -1.12 -3.60
N ARG A 81 11.39 -0.42 -4.39
CA ARG A 81 11.90 -0.88 -5.68
C ARG A 81 12.86 -2.05 -5.53
#